data_AF-Q7U5B6-F1
#
_entry.id   AF-Q7U5B6-F1
#
_cell.length_a   1.000
_cell.length_b   1.000
_cell.length_c   1.000
_cell.angle_alpha   90.00
_cell.angle_beta   90.00
_cell.angle_gamma   90.00
#
_symmetry.space_group_name_H-M   'P 1'
#
loop_
_entity.id
_entity.type
_entity.pdbx_description
1 polymer ?
#
loop_
_entity_poly.entity_id
_entity_poly.type
_entity_poly.pdbx_seq_one_letter_code
_entity_poly.pdbx_strand_id
1 'polypeptide(L)'
;MTRSASPELTVLFDGGCPLCVREVTFLRGRDRRGALGFVDIDSLDYDPESHQGISYEEAMGRIHAITASGEVVRDVAVFREAYRLIGLGWLYAPTRWPVLSAVVDWLYGIWAARRLQLTRRPDLGSLCDERQRCRLETPSR
;
A
#
# COMPACT_ATOMS: atom_id res chain seq x y z
N MET A 1 -5.06 13.22 29.36
CA MET A 1 -5.54 12.12 28.49
C MET A 1 -4.96 12.35 27.10
N THR A 2 -3.76 11.85 26.86
CA THR A 2 -3.15 11.83 25.52
C THR A 2 -3.94 10.82 24.69
N ARG A 3 -4.69 11.27 23.68
CA ARG A 3 -5.13 10.36 22.62
C ARG A 3 -3.86 9.70 22.09
N SER A 4 -3.79 8.37 22.11
CA SER A 4 -2.90 7.67 21.17
C SER A 4 -3.36 8.14 19.80
N ALA A 5 -2.62 9.08 19.21
CA ALA A 5 -3.00 9.64 17.93
C ALA A 5 -2.78 8.55 16.89
N SER A 6 -3.87 7.95 16.41
CA SER A 6 -3.83 7.09 15.24
C SER A 6 -3.20 7.88 14.08
N PRO A 7 -2.38 7.23 13.24
CA PRO A 7 -1.73 7.89 12.12
C PRO A 7 -2.77 8.53 11.19
N GLU A 8 -2.39 9.64 10.54
CA GLU A 8 -3.23 10.32 9.54
C GLU A 8 -3.43 9.45 8.30
N LEU A 9 -2.43 8.64 7.96
CA LEU A 9 -2.43 7.71 6.84
C LEU A 9 -1.67 6.43 7.19
N THR A 10 -2.34 5.28 7.12
CA THR A 10 -1.72 3.95 7.27
C THR A 10 -1.46 3.34 5.90
N VAL A 11 -0.20 3.14 5.54
CA VAL A 11 0.21 2.54 4.25
C VAL A 11 0.31 1.02 4.40
N LEU A 12 -0.43 0.30 3.57
CA LEU A 12 -0.32 -1.15 3.41
C LEU A 12 0.80 -1.45 2.40
N PHE A 13 1.87 -2.10 2.83
CA PHE A 13 3.05 -2.36 2.00
C PHE A 13 3.46 -3.83 2.03
N ASP A 14 4.11 -4.27 0.96
CA ASP A 14 4.66 -5.61 0.85
C ASP A 14 6.08 -5.68 1.46
N GLY A 15 6.24 -6.33 2.62
CA GLY A 15 7.49 -6.43 3.36
C GLY A 15 8.57 -7.30 2.74
N GLY A 16 8.23 -8.21 1.83
CA GLY A 16 9.25 -8.95 1.08
C GLY A 16 9.52 -8.40 -0.33
N CYS A 17 8.95 -7.23 -0.67
CA CYS A 17 9.33 -6.45 -1.85
C CYS A 17 10.43 -5.44 -1.46
N PRO A 18 11.71 -5.62 -1.88
CA PRO A 18 12.81 -4.75 -1.44
C PRO A 18 12.63 -3.28 -1.82
N LEU A 19 11.96 -3.00 -2.95
CA LEU A 19 11.63 -1.63 -3.37
C LEU A 19 10.59 -1.00 -2.45
N CYS A 20 9.56 -1.77 -2.08
CA CYS A 20 8.50 -1.35 -1.20
C CYS A 20 9.04 -1.06 0.22
N VAL A 21 9.92 -1.92 0.73
CA VAL A 21 10.61 -1.72 2.02
C VAL A 21 11.50 -0.48 2.00
N ARG A 22 12.26 -0.24 0.92
CA ARG A 22 13.08 0.97 0.78
C ARG A 22 12.23 2.23 0.84
N GLU A 23 11.10 2.23 0.12
CA GLU A 23 10.16 3.34 0.11
C GLU A 23 9.60 3.63 1.51
N VAL A 24 9.10 2.60 2.20
CA VAL A 24 8.58 2.73 3.57
C VAL A 24 9.66 3.19 4.55
N THR A 25 10.88 2.70 4.42
CA THR A 25 12.02 3.11 5.26
C THR A 25 12.33 4.59 5.06
N PHE A 26 12.33 5.06 3.82
CA PHE A 26 12.51 6.47 3.49
C PHE A 26 11.38 7.33 4.09
N LEU A 27 10.11 6.94 3.85
CA LEU A 27 8.95 7.65 4.39
C LEU A 27 9.00 7.74 5.92
N ARG A 28 9.28 6.61 6.59
CA ARG A 28 9.42 6.54 8.05
C ARG A 28 10.53 7.44 8.57
N GLY A 29 11.69 7.47 7.90
CA GLY A 29 12.81 8.35 8.27
C GLY A 29 12.52 9.84 8.06
N ARG A 30 11.54 10.18 7.21
CA ARG A 30 11.16 11.57 6.90
C ARG A 30 9.94 12.06 7.65
N ASP A 31 9.12 11.15 8.18
CA ASP A 31 7.93 11.45 8.96
C ASP A 31 8.27 11.93 10.38
N ARG A 32 8.58 13.21 10.50
CA ARG A 32 8.91 13.86 11.78
C ARG A 32 7.71 14.01 12.72
N ARG A 33 6.48 13.85 12.22
CA ARG A 33 5.25 14.09 12.98
C ARG A 33 4.56 12.81 13.44
N GLY A 34 5.01 11.65 12.96
CA GLY A 34 4.31 10.39 13.19
C GLY A 34 2.94 10.36 12.50
N ALA A 35 2.81 11.05 11.36
CA ALA A 35 1.57 11.11 10.60
C ALA A 35 1.34 9.82 9.78
N LEU A 36 2.37 9.01 9.55
CA LEU A 36 2.32 7.79 8.75
C LEU A 36 2.35 6.53 9.63
N GLY A 37 1.38 5.65 9.41
CA GLY A 37 1.38 4.26 9.85
C GLY A 37 1.84 3.34 8.72
N PHE A 38 2.37 2.17 9.07
CA PHE A 38 2.81 1.18 8.09
C PHE A 38 2.41 -0.20 8.55
N VAL A 39 1.75 -0.96 7.67
CA VAL A 39 1.32 -2.33 7.92
C VAL A 39 1.92 -3.21 6.83
N ASP A 40 2.68 -4.21 7.27
CA ASP A 40 3.25 -5.20 6.37
C ASP A 40 2.20 -6.26 6.04
N ILE A 41 1.76 -6.27 4.78
CA ILE A 41 0.77 -7.25 4.29
C ILE A 41 1.38 -8.63 4.12
N ASP A 42 2.70 -8.72 4.00
CA ASP A 42 3.42 -9.98 3.93
C ASP A 42 3.63 -10.59 5.34
N SER A 43 3.21 -9.92 6.40
CA SER A 43 3.16 -10.52 7.73
C SER A 43 2.16 -11.69 7.78
N LEU A 44 2.48 -12.73 8.56
CA LEU A 44 1.51 -13.78 8.89
C LEU A 44 0.40 -13.26 9.80
N ASP A 45 0.56 -12.11 10.42
CA ASP A 45 -0.46 -11.51 11.29
C ASP A 45 -1.33 -10.49 10.54
N TYR A 46 -1.19 -10.36 9.20
CA TYR A 46 -2.05 -9.49 8.42
C TYR A 46 -3.51 -9.99 8.44
N ASP A 47 -4.38 -9.13 8.95
CA ASP A 47 -5.83 -9.35 9.07
C ASP A 47 -6.61 -8.33 8.21
N PRO A 48 -7.34 -8.77 7.17
CA PRO A 48 -8.18 -7.90 6.35
C PRO A 48 -9.27 -7.16 7.14
N GLU A 49 -9.86 -7.76 8.17
CA GLU A 49 -10.98 -7.16 8.91
C GLU A 49 -10.56 -5.86 9.61
N SER A 50 -9.36 -5.86 10.19
CA SER A 50 -8.74 -4.67 10.78
C SER A 50 -8.34 -3.59 9.77
N HIS A 51 -8.32 -3.91 8.46
CA HIS A 51 -7.79 -3.04 7.41
C HIS A 51 -8.81 -2.78 6.28
N GLN A 52 -10.05 -2.47 6.67
CA GLN A 52 -11.16 -2.10 5.75
C GLN A 52 -11.58 -3.24 4.81
N GLY A 53 -11.40 -4.49 5.22
CA GLY A 53 -11.73 -5.67 4.41
C GLY A 53 -10.81 -5.85 3.19
N ILE A 54 -9.68 -5.14 3.14
CA ILE A 54 -8.73 -5.29 2.03
C ILE A 54 -8.06 -6.65 2.17
N SER A 55 -8.37 -7.56 1.27
CA SER A 55 -7.80 -8.91 1.27
C SER A 55 -6.29 -8.88 1.01
N TYR A 56 -5.59 -9.95 1.41
CA TYR A 56 -4.18 -10.13 1.07
C TYR A 56 -3.96 -10.04 -0.45
N GLU A 57 -4.85 -10.65 -1.24
CA GLU A 57 -4.76 -10.64 -2.70
C GLU A 57 -4.88 -9.22 -3.27
N GLU A 58 -5.86 -8.44 -2.81
CA GLU A 58 -6.04 -7.04 -3.24
C GLU A 58 -4.86 -6.15 -2.86
N ALA A 59 -4.38 -6.27 -1.62
CA ALA A 59 -3.24 -5.51 -1.13
C ALA A 59 -1.93 -5.89 -1.85
N MET A 60 -1.80 -7.16 -2.24
CA MET A 60 -0.68 -7.64 -3.04
C MET A 60 -0.79 -7.23 -4.51
N GLY A 61 -2.00 -7.04 -5.03
CA GLY A 61 -2.23 -6.58 -6.39
C GLY A 61 -1.89 -5.10 -6.60
N ARG A 62 -2.33 -4.23 -5.68
CA ARG A 62 -2.14 -2.77 -5.79
C ARG A 62 -1.82 -2.15 -4.43
N ILE A 63 -1.08 -1.04 -4.39
CA ILE A 63 -0.80 -0.36 -3.12
C ILE A 63 -2.08 0.28 -2.59
N HIS A 64 -2.24 0.20 -1.27
CA HIS A 64 -3.37 0.75 -0.54
C HIS A 64 -2.87 1.56 0.65
N ALA A 65 -3.64 2.56 1.03
CA ALA A 65 -3.51 3.22 2.31
C ALA A 65 -4.88 3.56 2.89
N ILE A 66 -4.96 3.69 4.21
CA ILE A 66 -6.19 3.96 4.94
C ILE A 66 -5.99 5.27 5.69
N THR A 67 -6.86 6.26 5.45
CA THR A 67 -6.80 7.54 6.17
C THR A 67 -7.31 7.38 7.60
N ALA A 68 -7.05 8.37 8.46
CA ALA A 68 -7.60 8.39 9.82
C ALA A 68 -9.14 8.33 9.88
N SER A 69 -9.85 8.71 8.81
CA SER A 69 -11.30 8.59 8.70
C SER A 69 -11.78 7.23 8.19
N GLY A 70 -10.86 6.30 7.88
CA GLY A 70 -11.16 4.99 7.32
C GLY A 70 -11.29 4.98 5.79
N GLU A 71 -11.00 6.07 5.09
CA GLU A 71 -11.06 6.11 3.63
C GLU A 71 -9.90 5.32 3.02
N VAL A 72 -10.21 4.50 2.00
CA VAL A 72 -9.21 3.71 1.28
C VAL A 72 -8.67 4.49 0.08
N VAL A 73 -7.39 4.82 0.13
CA VAL A 73 -6.60 5.42 -0.95
C VAL A 73 -5.84 4.33 -1.69
N ARG A 74 -5.75 4.43 -3.02
CA ARG A 74 -5.13 3.40 -3.87
C ARG A 74 -4.10 3.97 -4.84
N ASP A 75 -3.23 3.11 -5.34
CA ASP A 75 -2.29 3.42 -6.42
C ASP A 75 -1.43 4.66 -6.12
N VAL A 76 -1.24 5.51 -7.13
CA VAL A 76 -0.41 6.71 -7.06
C VAL A 76 -0.92 7.71 -6.04
N ALA A 77 -2.23 7.67 -5.72
CA ALA A 77 -2.81 8.54 -4.69
C ALA A 77 -2.24 8.23 -3.30
N VAL A 78 -1.81 6.99 -3.03
CA VAL A 78 -1.14 6.63 -1.77
C VAL A 78 0.16 7.41 -1.64
N PHE A 79 0.99 7.44 -2.68
CA PHE A 79 2.24 8.17 -2.66
C PHE A 79 2.02 9.68 -2.62
N ARG A 80 1.02 10.21 -3.36
CA ARG A 80 0.66 11.64 -3.29
C ARG A 80 0.38 12.06 -1.85
N GLU A 81 -0.39 11.25 -1.12
CA GLU A 81 -0.79 11.56 0.25
C GLU A 81 0.35 11.36 1.24
N ALA A 82 1.10 10.26 1.14
CA ALA A 82 2.25 10.01 1.98
C ALA A 82 3.32 11.11 1.84
N TYR A 83 3.65 11.51 0.61
CA TYR A 83 4.62 12.58 0.34
C TYR A 83 4.13 13.94 0.81
N ARG A 84 2.82 14.22 0.71
CA ARG A 84 2.20 15.43 1.27
C ARG A 84 2.43 15.50 2.78
N LEU A 85 2.20 14.40 3.49
CA LEU A 85 2.33 14.33 4.96
C LEU A 85 3.76 14.50 5.46
N ILE A 86 4.77 14.09 4.69
CA ILE A 86 6.19 14.33 5.01
C ILE A 86 6.75 15.66 4.46
N GLY A 87 5.90 16.52 3.89
CA GLY A 87 6.29 17.84 3.37
C GLY A 87 6.96 17.83 2.00
N LEU A 88 6.91 16.71 1.28
CA LEU A 88 7.47 16.53 -0.07
C LEU A 88 6.39 16.38 -1.15
N GLY A 89 5.16 16.82 -0.86
CA GLY A 89 4.02 16.69 -1.79
C GLY A 89 4.25 17.35 -3.16
N TRP A 90 5.14 18.33 -3.25
CA TRP A 90 5.52 18.99 -4.50
C TRP A 90 6.12 18.01 -5.53
N LEU A 91 6.78 16.93 -5.08
CA LEU A 91 7.36 15.92 -5.96
C LEU A 91 6.27 15.16 -6.74
N TYR A 92 5.13 14.92 -6.09
CA TYR A 92 3.99 14.21 -6.67
C TYR A 92 2.92 15.15 -7.22
N ALA A 93 3.02 16.47 -7.00
CA ALA A 93 2.05 17.44 -7.49
C ALA A 93 1.81 17.40 -9.02
N PRO A 94 2.83 17.24 -9.89
CA PRO A 94 2.62 17.15 -11.34
C PRO A 94 1.70 16.01 -11.74
N THR A 95 1.76 14.88 -11.01
CA THR A 95 0.96 13.70 -11.32
C THR A 95 -0.55 13.95 -11.24
N ARG A 96 -1.01 15.06 -10.64
CA ARG A 96 -2.43 15.44 -10.60
C ARG A 96 -2.95 16.03 -11.92
N TRP A 97 -2.09 16.35 -12.89
CA TRP A 97 -2.54 16.81 -14.20
C TRP A 97 -3.28 15.67 -14.91
N PRO A 98 -4.51 15.85 -15.44
CA PRO A 98 -5.31 14.78 -16.05
C PRO A 98 -4.55 13.89 -17.06
N VAL A 99 -3.79 14.48 -17.98
CA VAL A 99 -2.98 13.73 -18.96
C VAL A 99 -1.86 12.95 -18.27
N LEU A 100 -1.13 13.58 -17.35
CA LEU A 100 -0.01 12.92 -16.66
C LEU A 100 -0.50 11.85 -15.69
N SER A 101 -1.64 12.05 -15.02
CA SER A 101 -2.22 11.05 -14.13
C SER A 101 -2.51 9.77 -14.90
N ALA A 102 -3.17 9.86 -16.07
CA ALA A 102 -3.48 8.68 -16.87
C ALA A 102 -2.22 7.89 -17.26
N VAL A 103 -1.14 8.58 -17.65
CA VAL A 103 0.14 7.94 -17.99
C VAL A 103 0.78 7.30 -16.75
N VAL A 104 0.80 8.01 -15.62
CA VAL A 104 1.41 7.54 -14.37
C VAL A 104 0.64 6.36 -13.79
N ASP A 105 -0.69 6.39 -13.83
CA ASP A 105 -1.56 5.30 -13.37
C ASP A 105 -1.38 4.05 -14.25
N TRP A 106 -1.22 4.22 -15.57
CA TRP A 106 -0.89 3.12 -16.49
C TRP A 106 0.49 2.52 -16.21
N LEU A 107 1.52 3.36 -16.06
CA LEU A 107 2.87 2.92 -15.71
C LEU A 107 2.89 2.19 -14.37
N TYR A 108 2.16 2.71 -13.38
CA TYR A 108 2.02 2.08 -12.07
C TYR A 108 1.37 0.69 -12.18
N GLY A 109 0.31 0.54 -12.98
CA GLY A 109 -0.33 -0.75 -13.22
C GLY A 109 0.64 -1.81 -13.78
N ILE A 110 1.51 -1.41 -14.73
CA ILE A 110 2.54 -2.30 -15.27
C ILE A 110 3.55 -2.69 -14.20
N TRP A 111 4.01 -1.72 -13.41
CA TRP A 111 4.93 -1.99 -12.32
C TRP A 111 4.31 -2.95 -11.31
N ALA A 112 3.07 -2.70 -10.87
CA ALA A 112 2.38 -3.53 -9.90
C ALA A 112 2.24 -4.98 -10.38
N ALA A 113 1.83 -5.18 -11.65
CA ALA A 113 1.71 -6.51 -12.25
C ALA A 113 3.06 -7.24 -12.40
N ARG A 114 4.16 -6.51 -12.60
CA ARG A 114 5.50 -7.10 -12.81
C ARG A 114 6.35 -7.12 -11.55
N ARG A 115 5.94 -6.46 -10.45
CA ARG A 115 6.80 -6.26 -9.28
C ARG A 115 7.29 -7.58 -8.71
N LEU A 116 6.41 -8.58 -8.59
CA LEU A 116 6.75 -9.89 -8.04
C LEU A 116 7.87 -10.57 -8.83
N GLN A 117 7.78 -10.56 -10.16
CA GLN A 117 8.81 -11.12 -11.04
C GLN A 117 10.12 -10.32 -10.94
N LEU A 118 10.03 -8.99 -10.96
CA LEU A 118 11.19 -8.09 -10.90
C LEU A 118 11.94 -8.18 -9.56
N THR A 119 11.22 -8.41 -8.47
CA THR A 119 11.80 -8.59 -7.13
C THR A 119 12.05 -10.05 -6.77
N ARG A 120 11.93 -10.98 -7.74
CA ARG A 120 12.15 -12.44 -7.58
C ARG A 120 11.29 -13.09 -6.49
N ARG A 121 10.06 -12.61 -6.34
CA ARG A 121 9.06 -13.24 -5.49
C ARG A 121 8.31 -14.34 -6.26
N PRO A 122 7.76 -15.34 -5.56
CA PRO A 122 6.74 -16.22 -6.12
C PRO A 122 5.57 -15.38 -6.67
N ASP A 123 4.86 -15.93 -7.66
CA ASP A 123 3.65 -15.30 -8.16
C ASP A 123 2.55 -15.26 -7.08
N LEU A 124 1.53 -14.43 -7.30
CA LEU A 124 0.48 -14.21 -6.32
C LEU A 124 -0.28 -15.49 -5.98
N GLY A 125 -0.50 -16.39 -6.94
CA GLY A 125 -1.17 -17.68 -6.72
C GLY A 125 -0.37 -18.55 -5.76
N SER A 126 0.94 -18.67 -5.99
CA SER A 126 1.85 -19.41 -5.09
C SER A 126 1.87 -18.83 -3.67
N LEU A 127 1.93 -17.50 -3.52
CA LEU A 127 1.88 -16.83 -2.21
C LEU A 127 0.54 -17.05 -1.50
N CYS A 128 -0.55 -17.02 -2.26
CA CYS A 128 -1.89 -17.28 -1.78
C CYS A 128 -2.08 -18.72 -1.30
N ASP A 129 -1.54 -19.70 -2.04
CA ASP A 129 -1.60 -21.12 -1.71
C ASP A 129 -0.77 -21.45 -0.47
N GLU A 130 0.45 -20.91 -0.37
CA GLU A 130 1.31 -21.08 0.82
C GLU A 130 0.62 -20.55 2.08
N ARG A 131 -0.10 -19.44 1.96
CA ARG A 131 -0.80 -18.81 3.08
C ARG A 131 -2.17 -19.41 3.38
N GLN A 132 -2.74 -20.25 2.49
CA GLN A 132 -4.14 -20.71 2.51
C GLN A 132 -5.18 -19.58 2.65
N ARG A 133 -4.77 -18.32 2.43
CA ARG A 133 -5.55 -17.12 2.77
C ARG A 133 -6.38 -16.57 1.64
N CYS A 134 -6.02 -16.83 0.39
CA CYS A 134 -6.81 -16.38 -0.76
C CYS A 134 -7.83 -17.44 -1.22
N ARG A 135 -7.80 -18.64 -0.63
CA ARG A 135 -8.74 -19.73 -0.98
C ARG A 135 -10.02 -19.71 -0.14
N LEU A 136 -10.16 -18.75 0.77
CA LEU A 136 -11.34 -18.59 1.62
C LEU A 136 -12.10 -17.32 1.24
N GLU A 137 -12.73 -17.32 0.06
CA GLU A 137 -13.96 -16.57 -0.21
C GLU A 137 -14.47 -16.88 -1.63
N THR A 138 -15.24 -17.96 -1.76
CA THR A 138 -16.37 -17.94 -2.69
C THR A 138 -17.62 -17.89 -1.82
N PRO A 139 -18.35 -16.76 -1.75
CA PRO A 139 -19.70 -16.79 -1.25
C PRO A 139 -20.53 -17.57 -2.27
N SER A 140 -20.86 -18.81 -1.95
CA SER A 140 -21.92 -19.53 -2.65
C SER A 140 -23.19 -18.68 -2.53
N ARG A 141 -23.76 -18.29 -3.67
CA ARG A 141 -25.19 -17.94 -3.73
C ARG A 141 -26.04 -19.16 -3.38
#